data_AF-A0A318T1N3-F1
#
_entry.id   AF-A0A318T1N3-F1
#
_cell.length_a   1.000
_cell.length_b   1.000
_cell.length_c   1.000
_cell.angle_alpha   90.00
_cell.angle_beta   90.00
_cell.angle_gamma   90.00
#
_symmetry.space_group_name_H-M   'P 1'
#
loop_
_entity.id
_entity.type
_entity.pdbx_description
1 polymer ?
#
loop_
_entity_poly.entity_id
_entity_poly.type
_entity_poly.pdbx_seq_one_letter_code
_entity_poly.pdbx_strand_id
1 'polypeptide(L)'
;AMRTKDGVATLSDLVRSSLRLRPDRIPIGEVRGAEALDLLKAWGTGHPGGIGTIHAGSAIGALRRLEQLIQEAVVTVPRALIAETVNLIAVLSGRGASRRLAELACVDGIGADGDYRITPAVLPTSGELP
;
A
#
# COMPACT_ATOMS: atom_id res chain seq x y z
N ALA A 1 12.81 -12.31 0.50
CA ALA A 1 11.66 -11.80 1.29
C ALA A 1 12.20 -11.14 2.56
N MET A 2 11.79 -9.90 2.86
CA MET A 2 12.18 -9.21 4.10
C MET A 2 11.59 -9.94 5.30
N ARG A 3 12.41 -10.15 6.35
CA ARG A 3 12.00 -10.80 7.60
C ARG A 3 12.51 -9.98 8.78
N THR A 4 11.59 -9.52 9.62
CA THR A 4 11.93 -8.85 10.87
C THR A 4 12.39 -9.87 11.90
N LYS A 5 13.22 -9.41 12.84
CA LYS A 5 13.53 -10.15 14.07
C LYS A 5 13.67 -9.13 15.19
N ASP A 6 12.88 -9.32 16.25
CA ASP A 6 12.84 -8.40 17.38
C ASP A 6 14.24 -8.23 18.00
N GLY A 7 14.60 -6.98 18.25
CA GLY A 7 15.92 -6.59 18.76
C GLY A 7 17.08 -6.73 17.76
N VAL A 8 16.83 -7.16 16.51
CA VAL A 8 17.88 -7.33 15.48
C VAL A 8 17.67 -6.40 14.30
N ALA A 9 16.46 -6.37 13.73
CA ALA A 9 16.12 -5.47 12.63
C ALA A 9 14.60 -5.27 12.54
N THR A 10 14.19 -4.00 12.57
CA THR A 10 12.81 -3.57 12.33
C THR A 10 12.51 -3.57 10.83
N LEU A 11 11.23 -3.47 10.44
CA LEU A 11 10.88 -3.34 9.03
C LEU A 11 11.45 -2.05 8.43
N SER A 12 11.47 -0.96 9.19
CA SER A 12 12.12 0.30 8.82
C SER A 12 13.61 0.12 8.50
N ASP A 13 14.34 -0.67 9.31
CA ASP A 13 15.76 -0.96 9.06
C ASP A 13 15.95 -1.73 7.75
N LEU A 14 15.09 -2.72 7.50
CA LEU A 14 15.13 -3.52 6.28
C LEU A 14 14.78 -2.71 5.03
N VAL A 15 13.78 -1.83 5.11
CA VAL A 15 13.40 -0.93 4.00
C VAL A 15 14.54 0.02 3.68
N ARG A 16 15.12 0.67 4.70
CA ARG A 16 16.25 1.59 4.53
C ARG A 16 17.49 0.90 3.98
N SER A 17 17.78 -0.31 4.44
CA SER A 17 18.88 -1.13 3.91
C SER A 17 18.63 -1.49 2.44
N SER A 18 17.39 -1.87 2.10
CA SER A 18 17.03 -2.26 0.74
C SER A 18 17.25 -1.12 -0.26
N LEU A 19 16.97 0.14 0.10
CA LEU A 19 17.20 1.31 -0.77
C LEU A 19 18.67 1.46 -1.21
N ARG A 20 19.64 0.92 -0.46
CA ARG A 20 21.06 0.93 -0.84
C ARG A 20 21.40 -0.08 -1.94
N LEU A 21 20.51 -1.03 -2.19
CA LEU A 21 20.70 -2.11 -3.18
C LEU A 21 20.09 -1.78 -4.54
N ARG A 22 19.50 -0.58 -4.72
CA ARG A 22 18.78 -0.16 -5.93
C ARG A 22 17.73 -1.20 -6.42
N PRO A 23 16.81 -1.66 -5.55
CA PRO A 23 15.82 -2.64 -5.96
C PRO A 23 14.88 -2.10 -7.04
N ASP A 24 14.41 -2.97 -7.92
CA ASP A 24 13.31 -2.60 -8.83
C ASP A 24 11.95 -2.66 -8.13
N ARG A 25 11.81 -3.54 -7.12
CA ARG A 25 10.57 -3.74 -6.36
C ARG A 25 10.85 -3.96 -4.88
N ILE A 26 10.03 -3.37 -4.01
CA ILE A 26 10.10 -3.57 -2.56
C ILE A 26 8.81 -4.26 -2.09
N PRO A 27 8.80 -5.61 -2.00
CA PRO A 27 7.65 -6.36 -1.49
C PRO A 27 7.68 -6.44 0.03
N ILE A 28 6.57 -6.06 0.66
CA ILE A 28 6.34 -6.15 2.11
C ILE A 28 5.30 -7.21 2.37
N GLY A 29 5.58 -8.07 3.36
CA GLY A 29 4.62 -9.08 3.80
C GLY A 29 3.35 -8.42 4.32
N GLU A 30 3.47 -7.64 5.39
CA GLU A 30 2.36 -6.93 6.01
C GLU A 30 2.86 -5.68 6.74
N VAL A 31 2.13 -4.58 6.63
CA VAL A 31 2.38 -3.33 7.34
C VAL A 31 1.46 -3.27 8.55
N ARG A 32 2.03 -3.05 9.74
CA ARG A 32 1.35 -3.18 11.03
C ARG A 32 1.49 -1.95 11.93
N GLY A 33 2.45 -1.07 11.67
CA GLY A 33 2.75 0.11 12.50
C GLY A 33 3.38 1.28 11.72
N ALA A 34 4.05 2.15 12.47
CA ALA A 34 4.78 3.34 12.01
C ALA A 34 5.72 3.15 10.81
N GLU A 35 6.19 1.92 10.53
CA GLU A 35 7.01 1.61 9.35
C GLU A 35 6.30 1.90 8.01
N ALA A 36 4.99 2.08 8.04
CA ALA A 36 4.18 2.53 6.92
C ALA A 36 4.75 3.79 6.24
N LEU A 37 5.27 4.75 7.02
CA LEU A 37 5.83 5.98 6.47
C LEU A 37 7.15 5.73 5.73
N ASP A 38 8.01 4.89 6.29
CA ASP A 38 9.28 4.53 5.64
C ASP A 38 9.03 3.77 4.34
N LEU A 39 8.04 2.88 4.34
CA LEU A 39 7.62 2.16 3.14
C LEU A 39 7.08 3.11 2.07
N LEU A 40 6.20 4.04 2.46
CA LEU A 40 5.63 5.01 1.54
C LEU A 40 6.71 5.88 0.90
N LYS A 41 7.67 6.36 1.71
CA LYS A 41 8.82 7.11 1.20
C LYS A 41 9.67 6.27 0.24
N ALA A 42 9.94 5.00 0.59
CA ALA A 42 10.73 4.10 -0.24
C ALA A 42 10.08 3.83 -1.61
N TRP A 43 8.75 3.66 -1.64
CA TRP A 43 8.00 3.49 -2.89
C TRP A 43 7.89 4.80 -3.68
N GLY A 44 7.74 5.95 -3.00
CA GLY A 44 7.64 7.26 -3.64
C GLY A 44 8.96 7.79 -4.24
N THR A 45 10.12 7.30 -3.80
CA THR A 45 11.43 7.76 -4.29
C THR A 45 12.05 6.80 -5.31
N GLY A 46 11.78 7.00 -6.60
CA GLY A 46 12.62 6.49 -7.70
C GLY A 46 12.73 4.97 -7.85
N HIS A 47 11.86 4.20 -7.21
CA HIS A 47 11.74 2.75 -7.39
C HIS A 47 10.50 2.48 -8.24
N PRO A 48 10.52 1.56 -9.24
CA PRO A 48 9.40 1.40 -10.15
C PRO A 48 8.09 0.97 -9.47
N GLY A 49 8.12 0.55 -8.19
CA GLY A 49 6.96 0.35 -7.32
C GLY A 49 7.18 -0.76 -6.28
N GLY A 50 6.13 -1.11 -5.54
CA GLY A 50 6.17 -2.24 -4.61
C GLY A 50 4.79 -2.79 -4.32
N ILE A 51 4.75 -3.80 -3.46
CA ILE A 51 3.50 -4.44 -3.05
C ILE A 51 3.57 -4.69 -1.55
N GLY A 52 2.47 -4.45 -0.87
CA GLY A 52 2.34 -4.72 0.56
C GLY A 52 0.96 -5.29 0.85
N THR A 53 0.79 -5.84 2.05
CA THR A 53 -0.54 -6.13 2.57
C THR A 53 -0.80 -5.32 3.83
N ILE A 54 -2.07 -5.01 4.05
CA ILE A 54 -2.56 -4.31 5.24
C ILE A 54 -3.96 -4.85 5.54
N HIS A 55 -4.30 -4.95 6.82
CA HIS A 55 -5.63 -5.40 7.21
C HIS A 55 -6.66 -4.27 7.05
N ALA A 56 -7.57 -4.43 6.08
CA ALA A 56 -8.70 -3.53 5.84
C ALA A 56 -9.87 -4.28 5.20
N GLY A 57 -11.09 -3.77 5.40
CA GLY A 57 -12.33 -4.37 4.88
C GLY A 57 -12.79 -3.82 3.52
N SER A 58 -12.16 -2.76 3.02
CA SER A 58 -12.47 -2.10 1.74
C SER A 58 -11.24 -1.35 1.23
N ALA A 59 -11.25 -0.92 -0.04
CA ALA A 59 -10.10 -0.21 -0.61
C ALA A 59 -9.90 1.16 0.05
N ILE A 60 -10.98 1.92 0.25
CA ILE A 60 -10.94 3.18 1.00
C ILE A 60 -10.50 2.95 2.45
N GLY A 61 -10.92 1.83 3.05
CA GLY A 61 -10.51 1.42 4.38
C GLY A 61 -9.02 1.14 4.47
N ALA A 62 -8.40 0.60 3.41
CA ALA A 62 -6.96 0.36 3.35
C ALA A 62 -6.16 1.67 3.35
N LEU A 63 -6.61 2.67 2.58
CA LEU A 63 -5.97 4.01 2.58
C LEU A 63 -6.08 4.68 3.95
N ARG A 64 -7.27 4.65 4.56
CA ARG A 64 -7.49 5.19 5.91
C ARG A 64 -6.67 4.44 6.98
N ARG A 65 -6.53 3.11 6.84
CA ARG A 65 -5.69 2.32 7.73
C ARG A 65 -4.21 2.68 7.58
N LEU A 66 -3.74 2.86 6.35
CA LEU A 66 -2.36 3.29 6.09
C LEU A 66 -2.09 4.67 6.69
N GLU A 67 -3.04 5.59 6.58
CA GLU A 67 -2.99 6.91 7.21
C GLU A 67 -2.88 6.81 8.75
N GLN A 68 -3.68 5.95 9.39
CA GLN A 68 -3.58 5.70 10.84
C GLN A 68 -2.21 5.16 11.24
N LEU A 69 -1.65 4.22 10.48
CA LEU A 69 -0.33 3.67 10.76
C LEU A 69 0.78 4.73 10.61
N ILE A 70 0.67 5.60 9.60
CA ILE A 70 1.62 6.72 9.42
C ILE A 70 1.50 7.73 10.55
N GLN A 71 0.29 7.96 11.07
CA GLN A 71 0.03 8.87 12.18
C GLN A 71 0.76 8.45 13.47
N GLU A 72 1.16 7.19 13.61
CA GLU A 72 2.01 6.72 14.72
C GLU A 72 3.43 7.32 14.66
N ALA A 73 3.89 7.73 13.47
CA ALA A 73 5.23 8.28 13.25
C ALA A 73 5.27 9.81 13.16
N VAL A 74 4.17 10.46 12.73
CA VAL A 74 4.11 11.90 12.45
C VAL A 74 2.78 12.52 12.87
N VAL A 75 2.80 13.82 13.21
CA VAL A 75 1.60 14.58 13.60
C VAL A 75 0.70 14.89 12.40
N THR A 76 1.28 15.14 11.23
CA THR A 76 0.52 15.46 10.02
C THR A 76 0.79 14.41 8.97
N VAL A 77 -0.23 13.62 8.63
CA VAL A 77 -0.09 12.56 7.62
C VAL A 77 -0.06 13.18 6.21
N PRO A 78 0.94 12.84 5.39
CA PRO A 78 1.02 13.31 4.01
C PRO A 78 0.05 12.52 3.11
N ARG A 79 -1.25 12.83 3.19
CA ARG A 79 -2.31 12.10 2.45
C ARG A 79 -2.14 12.17 0.93
N ALA A 80 -1.64 13.30 0.41
CA ALA A 80 -1.29 13.42 -1.01
C ALA A 80 -0.22 12.41 -1.42
N LEU A 81 0.84 12.24 -0.61
CA LEU A 81 1.88 11.25 -0.87
C LEU A 81 1.32 9.81 -0.86
N ILE A 82 0.39 9.52 0.05
CA ILE A 82 -0.32 8.22 0.07
C ILE A 82 -1.02 8.00 -1.28
N ALA A 83 -1.80 8.98 -1.72
CA ALA A 83 -2.61 8.86 -2.93
C ALA A 83 -1.77 8.85 -4.22
N GLU A 84 -0.59 9.48 -4.23
CA GLU A 84 0.36 9.45 -5.34
C GLU A 84 1.13 8.13 -5.42
N THR A 85 1.44 7.52 -4.27
CA THR A 85 2.30 6.33 -4.20
C THR A 85 1.51 5.02 -4.33
N VAL A 86 0.30 4.95 -3.79
CA VAL A 86 -0.56 3.76 -3.89
C VAL A 86 -1.37 3.85 -5.17
N ASN A 87 -1.15 2.95 -6.13
CA ASN A 87 -1.86 3.01 -7.41
C ASN A 87 -3.08 2.08 -7.48
N LEU A 88 -3.00 0.90 -6.86
CA LEU A 88 -4.02 -0.15 -6.96
C LEU A 88 -4.21 -0.83 -5.61
N ILE A 89 -5.45 -1.13 -5.25
CA ILE A 89 -5.82 -1.84 -4.02
C ILE A 89 -6.69 -3.02 -4.37
N ALA A 90 -6.27 -4.21 -3.94
CA ALA A 90 -7.02 -5.46 -4.08
C ALA A 90 -7.49 -5.93 -2.70
N VAL A 91 -8.80 -5.91 -2.45
CA VAL A 91 -9.39 -6.36 -1.20
C VAL A 91 -9.76 -7.83 -1.32
N LEU A 92 -9.15 -8.67 -0.49
CA LEU A 92 -9.47 -10.08 -0.41
C LEU A 92 -10.43 -10.35 0.76
N SER A 93 -11.53 -11.04 0.49
CA SER A 93 -12.50 -11.47 1.51
C SER A 93 -12.63 -13.00 1.53
N GLY A 94 -13.27 -13.53 2.56
CA GLY A 94 -13.41 -14.97 2.75
C GLY A 94 -12.16 -15.63 3.34
N ARG A 95 -12.22 -16.95 3.55
CA ARG A 95 -11.14 -17.76 4.16
C ARG A 95 -11.01 -19.10 3.44
N GLY A 96 -9.78 -19.65 3.39
CA GLY A 96 -9.51 -20.92 2.72
C GLY A 96 -10.01 -20.92 1.27
N ALA A 97 -10.78 -21.94 0.90
CA ALA A 97 -11.36 -22.09 -0.44
C ALA A 97 -12.40 -21.00 -0.80
N SER A 98 -12.96 -20.29 0.16
CA SER A 98 -13.91 -19.18 -0.09
C SER A 98 -13.23 -17.83 -0.33
N ARG A 99 -11.88 -17.80 -0.30
CA ARG A 99 -11.11 -16.57 -0.47
C ARG A 99 -11.24 -16.05 -1.89
N ARG A 100 -11.67 -14.80 -2.04
CA ARG A 100 -11.93 -14.17 -3.33
C ARG A 100 -11.57 -12.69 -3.32
N LEU A 101 -11.32 -12.14 -4.51
CA LEU A 101 -11.23 -10.70 -4.73
C LEU A 101 -12.64 -10.10 -4.56
N ALA A 102 -12.79 -9.23 -3.56
CA ALA A 102 -14.06 -8.56 -3.26
C ALA A 102 -14.15 -7.19 -3.93
N GLU A 103 -13.01 -6.49 -4.01
CA GLU A 103 -12.91 -5.14 -4.55
C GLU A 103 -11.54 -4.98 -5.20
N LEU A 104 -11.49 -4.32 -6.35
CA LEU A 104 -10.27 -3.88 -7.00
C LEU A 104 -10.46 -2.42 -7.37
N ALA A 105 -9.61 -1.54 -6.83
CA ALA A 105 -9.77 -0.10 -6.99
C ALA A 105 -8.44 0.56 -7.36
N CYS A 106 -8.49 1.45 -8.35
CA CYS A 106 -7.44 2.41 -8.66
C CYS A 106 -7.55 3.61 -7.70
N VAL A 107 -6.41 4.18 -7.33
CA VAL A 107 -6.38 5.42 -6.54
C VAL A 107 -6.07 6.58 -7.48
N ASP A 108 -6.99 7.54 -7.54
CA ASP A 108 -6.96 8.64 -8.50
C ASP A 108 -6.49 9.97 -7.86
N GLY A 109 -5.95 9.90 -6.64
CA GLY A 109 -5.51 11.06 -5.88
C GLY A 109 -6.48 11.48 -4.76
N ILE A 110 -6.46 12.78 -4.44
CA ILE A 110 -7.34 13.41 -3.45
C ILE A 110 -8.43 14.20 -4.19
N GLY A 111 -9.68 14.05 -3.75
CA GLY A 111 -10.84 14.77 -4.25
C GLY A 111 -10.88 16.23 -3.80
N ALA A 112 -11.78 17.03 -4.41
CA ALA A 112 -11.98 18.42 -4.03
C ALA A 112 -12.61 18.58 -2.62
N ASP A 113 -13.27 17.53 -2.14
CA ASP A 113 -13.78 17.38 -0.77
C ASP A 113 -12.67 17.05 0.24
N GLY A 114 -11.45 16.80 -0.25
CA GLY A 114 -10.31 16.41 0.57
C GLY A 114 -10.31 14.93 0.94
N ASP A 115 -11.20 14.07 0.45
CA ASP A 115 -11.09 12.62 0.69
C ASP A 115 -10.32 11.90 -0.42
N TYR A 116 -9.91 10.65 -0.21
CA TYR A 116 -9.30 9.86 -1.26
C TYR A 116 -10.31 9.56 -2.37
N ARG A 117 -9.92 9.79 -3.61
CA ARG A 117 -10.69 9.40 -4.78
C ARG A 117 -10.20 8.05 -5.27
N ILE A 118 -11.13 7.09 -5.36
CA ILE A 118 -10.86 5.75 -5.90
C ILE A 118 -11.90 5.39 -6.95
N THR A 119 -11.49 4.65 -7.98
CA THR A 119 -12.38 4.13 -9.03
C THR A 119 -12.25 2.61 -9.13
N PRO A 120 -13.33 1.87 -9.42
CA PRO A 120 -13.24 0.45 -9.68
C PRO A 120 -12.29 0.17 -10.84
N ALA A 121 -11.29 -0.69 -10.62
CA ALA A 121 -10.45 -1.18 -11.69
C ALA A 121 -11.23 -2.24 -12.46
N VAL A 122 -11.87 -1.82 -13.56
CA VAL A 122 -12.51 -2.75 -14.47
C VAL A 122 -11.41 -3.55 -15.14
N LEU A 123 -11.36 -4.86 -14.87
CA LEU A 123 -10.61 -5.77 -15.74
C LEU A 123 -11.33 -5.72 -17.10
N PRO A 124 -10.66 -5.38 -18.22
CA PRO A 124 -11.26 -5.62 -19.52
C PRO A 124 -11.62 -7.10 -19.55
N THR A 125 -12.91 -7.40 -19.57
CA THR A 125 -13.39 -8.74 -19.90
C THR A 125 -12.84 -9.03 -21.27
N SER A 126 -11.86 -9.93 -21.34
CA SER A 126 -11.34 -10.49 -22.57
C SER A 126 -12.53 -10.91 -23.44
N GLY A 127 -12.88 -10.08 -24.42
CA GLY A 127 -14.14 -10.20 -25.14
C GLY A 127 -14.38 -9.13 -26.20
N GLU A 128 -13.89 -7.90 -26.01
CA GLU A 128 -14.00 -6.86 -27.05
C GLU A 128 -12.63 -6.22 -27.28
N LEU A 129 -12.00 -6.62 -28.38
CA LEU A 129 -11.01 -5.80 -29.06
C LEU A 129 -11.76 -4.86 -30.03
N PRO A 130 -11.28 -3.62 -30.21
CA PRO A 130 -11.84 -2.67 -31.17
C PRO A 130 -11.69 -3.13 -32.63
#